data_AF-A0A051TWK9-F1
#
_entry.id   AF-A0A051TWK9-F1
#
_cell.length_a   1.000
_cell.length_b   1.000
_cell.length_c   1.000
_cell.angle_alpha   90.00
_cell.angle_beta   90.00
_cell.angle_gamma   90.00
#
_symmetry.space_group_name_H-M   'P 1'
#
loop_
_entity.id
_entity.type
_entity.pdbx_description
1 polymer ?
#
loop_
_entity_poly.entity_id
_entity_poly.type
_entity_poly.pdbx_seq_one_letter_code
_entity_poly.pdbx_strand_id
1 'polypeptide(L)'
;MRTTGHRTTRSGAMAYRAYARTRNQRIGYARLVLVSVATAGLIGIGLGVAALDRPLAGRHCSIPEVTTHDATGLTLSCGPASIGNRELVWQYVPAS
;
A
#
# COMPACT_ATOMS: atom_id res chain seq x y z
N MET A 1 3.89 43.96 -53.36
CA MET A 1 4.67 42.75 -53.03
C MET A 1 4.13 42.18 -51.72
N ARG A 2 3.60 40.94 -51.73
CA ARG A 2 2.82 40.30 -50.66
C ARG A 2 3.68 39.94 -49.45
N THR A 3 3.36 40.48 -48.27
CA THR A 3 3.85 40.00 -46.96
C THR A 3 2.72 39.27 -46.20
N THR A 4 2.03 38.35 -46.85
CA THR A 4 0.86 37.67 -46.26
C THR A 4 1.19 36.29 -45.68
N GLY A 5 2.42 35.77 -45.85
CA GLY A 5 2.80 34.40 -45.45
C GLY A 5 3.33 34.21 -44.02
N HIS A 6 3.83 35.27 -43.37
CA HIS A 6 4.49 35.14 -42.06
C HIS A 6 3.54 35.24 -40.85
N ARG A 7 2.36 35.84 -41.01
CA ARG A 7 1.46 36.10 -39.88
C ARG A 7 0.67 34.84 -39.51
N THR A 8 0.25 34.05 -40.50
CA THR A 8 -0.47 32.79 -40.33
C THR A 8 0.37 31.68 -39.71
N THR A 9 1.64 31.59 -40.09
CA THR A 9 2.60 30.60 -39.53
C THR A 9 2.91 30.87 -38.06
N ARG A 10 3.02 32.15 -37.65
CA ARG A 10 3.28 32.52 -36.25
C ARG A 10 2.09 32.25 -35.35
N SER A 11 0.87 32.48 -35.83
CA SER A 11 -0.36 32.20 -35.08
C SER A 11 -0.59 30.70 -34.88
N GLY A 12 -0.36 29.88 -35.91
CA GLY A 12 -0.43 28.42 -35.80
C GLY A 12 0.61 27.84 -34.84
N ALA A 13 1.83 28.38 -34.84
CA ALA A 13 2.88 27.96 -33.93
C ALA A 13 2.56 28.28 -32.45
N MET A 14 1.90 29.41 -32.16
CA MET A 14 1.47 29.75 -30.80
C MET A 14 0.35 28.83 -30.31
N ALA A 15 -0.67 28.56 -31.15
CA ALA A 15 -1.75 27.64 -30.82
C ALA A 15 -1.25 26.20 -30.59
N TYR A 16 -0.34 25.73 -31.44
CA TYR A 16 0.31 24.42 -31.27
C TYR A 16 1.11 24.33 -29.96
N ARG A 17 1.84 25.38 -29.58
CA ARG A 17 2.60 25.41 -28.31
C ARG A 17 1.69 25.40 -27.09
N ALA A 18 0.57 26.12 -27.13
CA ALA A 18 -0.42 26.09 -26.06
C ALA A 18 -1.08 24.71 -25.92
N TYR A 19 -1.40 24.06 -27.05
CA TYR A 19 -1.91 22.70 -27.09
C TYR A 19 -0.89 21.67 -26.58
N ALA A 20 0.38 21.77 -27.00
CA ALA A 20 1.44 20.87 -26.53
C ALA A 20 1.70 21.03 -25.03
N ARG A 21 1.63 22.26 -24.48
CA ARG A 21 1.82 22.52 -23.04
C ARG A 21 0.73 21.86 -22.19
N THR A 22 -0.54 22.04 -22.56
CA THR A 22 -1.68 21.44 -21.83
C THR A 22 -1.67 19.92 -21.93
N ARG A 23 -1.27 19.36 -23.08
CA ARG A 23 -1.11 17.91 -23.25
C ARG A 23 0.01 17.34 -22.38
N ASN A 24 1.18 17.97 -22.37
CA ASN A 24 2.31 17.55 -21.52
C ASN A 24 1.97 17.64 -20.03
N GLN A 25 1.25 18.68 -19.63
CA GLN A 25 0.76 18.83 -18.26
C GLN A 25 -0.17 17.67 -17.88
N ARG A 26 -1.14 17.31 -18.74
CA ARG A 26 -2.03 16.16 -18.51
C ARG A 26 -1.27 14.83 -18.39
N ILE A 27 -0.23 14.62 -19.22
CA ILE A 27 0.62 13.41 -19.13
C ILE A 27 1.39 13.37 -17.81
N GLY A 28 1.93 14.52 -17.37
CA GLY A 28 2.58 14.63 -16.06
C GLY A 28 1.64 14.29 -14.91
N TYR A 29 0.43 14.87 -14.91
CA TYR A 29 -0.60 14.55 -13.92
C TYR A 29 -1.03 13.08 -13.98
N ALA A 30 -1.21 12.51 -15.17
CA ALA A 30 -1.57 11.11 -15.31
C ALA A 30 -0.51 10.18 -14.72
N ARG A 31 0.79 10.47 -14.95
CA ARG A 31 1.89 9.72 -14.31
C ARG A 31 1.86 9.85 -12.79
N LEU A 32 1.66 11.06 -12.27
CA LEU A 32 1.59 11.28 -10.82
C LEU A 32 0.43 10.49 -10.21
N VAL A 33 -0.76 10.57 -10.80
CA VAL A 33 -1.95 9.82 -10.33
C VAL A 33 -1.68 8.31 -10.36
N LEU A 34 -1.10 7.78 -11.44
CA LEU A 34 -0.77 6.36 -11.55
C LEU A 34 0.21 5.91 -10.46
N VAL A 35 1.28 6.68 -10.24
CA VAL A 35 2.26 6.39 -9.17
C VAL A 35 1.58 6.44 -7.81
N SER A 36 0.79 7.47 -7.52
CA SER A 36 0.07 7.61 -6.25
C SER A 36 -0.88 6.45 -5.99
N VAL A 37 -1.67 6.03 -7.00
CA VAL A 37 -2.60 4.90 -6.87
C VAL A 37 -1.84 3.60 -6.67
N ALA A 38 -0.75 3.36 -7.41
CA ALA A 38 0.07 2.17 -7.25
C ALA A 38 0.70 2.10 -5.84
N THR A 39 1.25 3.21 -5.34
CA THR A 39 1.83 3.29 -4.00
C THR A 39 0.77 3.05 -2.92
N ALA A 40 -0.40 3.70 -3.01
CA ALA A 40 -1.49 3.48 -2.07
C ALA A 40 -2.00 2.02 -2.10
N GLY A 41 -2.07 1.41 -3.28
CA GLY A 41 -2.42 0.00 -3.44
C GLY A 41 -1.43 -0.93 -2.76
N LEU A 42 -0.13 -0.73 -2.97
CA LEU A 42 0.92 -1.54 -2.32
C LEU A 42 0.89 -1.41 -0.79
N ILE A 43 0.69 -0.19 -0.28
CA ILE A 43 0.54 0.04 1.17
C ILE A 43 -0.70 -0.69 1.70
N GLY A 44 -1.84 -0.58 1.01
CA GLY A 44 -3.08 -1.24 1.41
C GLY A 44 -2.93 -2.77 1.44
N ILE A 45 -2.30 -3.36 0.41
CA ILE A 45 -2.02 -4.80 0.37
C ILE A 45 -1.09 -5.19 1.52
N GLY A 46 0.00 -4.44 1.75
CA GLY A 46 0.94 -4.73 2.83
C GLY A 46 0.30 -4.68 4.21
N LEU A 47 -0.53 -3.67 4.48
CA LEU A 47 -1.29 -3.57 5.73
C LEU A 47 -2.30 -4.71 5.88
N GLY A 48 -2.96 -5.12 4.79
CA GLY A 48 -3.87 -6.26 4.79
C GLY A 48 -3.16 -7.55 5.16
N VAL A 49 -2.05 -7.88 4.49
CA VAL A 49 -1.26 -9.09 4.79
C VAL A 49 -0.74 -9.06 6.23
N ALA A 50 -0.17 -7.95 6.68
CA ALA A 50 0.29 -7.79 8.06
C ALA A 50 -0.84 -7.93 9.10
N ALA A 51 -2.09 -7.66 8.74
CA ALA A 51 -3.24 -7.90 9.61
C ALA A 51 -3.65 -9.38 9.65
N LEU A 52 -3.51 -10.11 8.54
CA LEU A 52 -3.82 -11.55 8.47
C LEU A 52 -2.73 -12.42 9.11
N ASP A 53 -1.46 -12.02 9.01
CA ASP A 53 -0.34 -12.78 9.59
C ASP A 53 -0.17 -12.58 11.10
N ARG A 54 -1.02 -11.77 11.73
CA ARG A 54 -0.99 -11.64 13.20
C ARG A 54 -1.37 -12.95 13.86
N PRO A 55 -0.63 -13.38 14.89
CA PRO A 55 -0.94 -14.60 15.63
C PRO A 55 -2.32 -14.45 16.28
N LEU A 56 -3.29 -15.25 15.82
CA LEU A 56 -4.58 -15.40 16.49
C LEU A 56 -4.47 -16.49 17.55
N ALA A 57 -5.16 -16.33 18.67
CA ALA A 57 -5.29 -17.37 19.68
C ALA A 57 -5.81 -18.68 19.04
N GLY A 58 -5.18 -19.80 19.38
CA GLY A 58 -5.48 -21.11 18.82
C GLY A 58 -4.73 -21.47 17.53
N ARG A 59 -3.93 -20.56 16.93
CA ARG A 59 -2.99 -20.95 15.86
C ARG A 59 -1.81 -21.74 16.44
N HIS A 60 -1.37 -22.74 15.69
CA HIS A 60 -0.16 -23.48 16.02
C HIS A 60 1.08 -22.57 16.01
N CYS A 61 1.95 -22.77 16.98
CA CYS A 61 3.23 -22.09 17.08
C CYS A 61 4.36 -23.13 17.13
N SER A 62 5.46 -22.84 16.45
CA SER A 62 6.57 -23.79 16.33
C SER A 62 7.58 -23.67 17.48
N ILE A 63 7.55 -22.56 18.23
CA ILE A 63 8.57 -22.19 19.22
C ILE A 63 7.90 -22.03 20.59
N PRO A 64 8.19 -22.91 21.57
CA PRO A 64 7.65 -22.81 22.92
C PRO A 64 8.18 -21.56 23.65
N GLU A 65 7.40 -21.04 24.59
CA GLU A 65 7.77 -19.91 25.47
C GLU A 65 7.95 -18.56 24.76
N VAL A 66 7.53 -18.44 23.49
CA VAL A 66 7.58 -17.16 22.79
C VAL A 66 6.34 -16.33 23.14
N THR A 67 6.55 -15.03 23.40
CA THR A 67 5.48 -14.06 23.63
C THR A 67 5.35 -13.11 22.45
N THR A 68 4.12 -12.69 22.16
CA THR A 68 3.81 -11.75 21.09
C THR A 68 2.60 -10.91 21.49
N HIS A 69 2.30 -9.85 20.75
CA HIS A 69 1.13 -9.00 21.00
C HIS A 69 0.12 -9.13 19.87
N ASP A 70 -1.16 -9.19 20.22
CA ASP A 70 -2.24 -9.16 19.25
C ASP A 70 -2.57 -7.73 18.79
N ALA A 71 -3.51 -7.59 17.86
CA ALA A 71 -3.93 -6.29 17.32
C ALA A 71 -4.57 -5.35 18.36
N THR A 72 -5.01 -5.90 19.49
CA THR A 72 -5.59 -5.16 20.62
C THR A 72 -4.54 -4.82 21.69
N GLY A 73 -3.28 -5.22 21.48
CA GLY A 73 -2.17 -5.03 22.42
C GLY A 73 -2.11 -6.11 23.51
N LEU A 74 -2.97 -7.12 23.47
CA LEU A 74 -2.97 -8.21 24.43
C LEU A 74 -1.79 -9.14 24.16
N THR A 75 -1.11 -9.53 25.24
CA THR A 75 0.01 -10.46 25.18
C THR A 75 -0.51 -11.89 24.97
N LEU A 76 -0.03 -12.53 23.92
CA LEU A 76 -0.20 -13.94 23.63
C LEU A 76 1.10 -14.66 23.95
N SER A 77 1.03 -15.82 24.58
CA SER A 77 2.15 -16.74 24.78
C SER A 77 1.93 -18.02 23.98
N CYS A 78 3.01 -18.60 23.47
CA CYS A 78 3.00 -19.91 22.85
C CYS A 78 3.23 -20.98 23.91
N GLY A 79 2.18 -21.74 24.21
CA GLY A 79 2.21 -22.80 25.22
C GLY A 79 1.46 -24.05 24.75
N PRO A 80 1.65 -25.18 25.45
CA PRO A 80 0.91 -26.41 25.13
C PRO A 80 -0.59 -26.18 25.25
N ALA A 81 -1.36 -26.72 24.29
CA ALA A 81 -2.81 -26.62 24.32
C ALA A 81 -3.37 -27.16 25.64
N SER A 82 -4.29 -26.42 26.26
CA SER A 82 -4.94 -26.81 27.52
C SER A 82 -5.64 -28.18 27.42
N ILE A 83 -6.07 -28.58 26.21
CA ILE A 83 -6.74 -29.87 25.92
C ILE A 83 -5.73 -30.96 25.50
N GLY A 84 -4.63 -31.11 26.23
CA GLY A 84 -3.82 -32.35 26.27
C GLY A 84 -3.05 -32.74 25.00
N ASN A 85 -3.22 -32.04 23.88
CA ASN A 85 -2.44 -32.27 22.68
C ASN A 85 -1.07 -31.62 22.89
N ARG A 86 0.04 -32.32 22.58
CA ARG A 86 1.41 -31.76 22.58
C ARG A 86 1.64 -30.66 21.53
N GLU A 87 0.55 -30.09 21.01
CA GLU A 87 0.56 -29.03 20.05
C GLU A 87 0.70 -27.71 20.80
N LEU A 88 1.72 -26.97 20.42
CA LEU A 88 1.96 -25.62 20.90
C LEU A 88 0.99 -24.69 20.16
N VAL A 89 0.22 -23.91 20.92
CA VAL A 89 -0.76 -22.97 20.40
C VAL A 89 -0.62 -21.61 21.09
N TRP A 90 -0.95 -20.55 20.36
CA TRP A 90 -1.04 -19.20 20.93
C TRP A 90 -2.21 -19.09 21.90
N GLN A 91 -1.95 -18.63 23.11
CA GLN A 91 -2.91 -18.47 24.20
C GLN A 91 -2.76 -17.10 24.83
N TYR A 92 -3.86 -16.51 25.30
CA TYR A 92 -3.82 -15.22 25.98
C TYR A 92 -3.17 -15.35 27.36
N VAL A 93 -2.23 -14.47 27.66
CA VAL A 93 -1.64 -14.37 29.00
C VAL A 93 -2.64 -13.62 29.90
N PRO A 94 -3.09 -14.19 31.02
CA PRO A 94 -3.93 -13.46 31.97
C PRO A 94 -3.15 -12.26 32.51
N ALA A 95 -3.73 -11.06 32.41
CA ALA A 95 -3.21 -9.89 33.09
C ALA A 95 -3.27 -10.15 34.61
N SER A 96 -2.10 -10.20 35.25
CA SER A 96 -1.94 -10.35 36.70
C SER A 96 -2.32 -9.10 37.46
#